data_AF-A0A3M1PR31-F1
#
_entry.id   AF-A0A3M1PR31-F1
#
_cell.length_a   1.000
_cell.length_b   1.000
_cell.length_c   1.000
_cell.angle_alpha   90.00
_cell.angle_beta   90.00
_cell.angle_gamma   90.00
#
_symmetry.space_group_name_H-M   'P 1'
#
loop_
_entity.id
_entity.type
_entity.pdbx_description
1 polymer ?
#
loop_
_entity_poly.entity_id
_entity_poly.type
_entity_poly.pdbx_seq_one_letter_code
_entity_poly.pdbx_strand_id
1 'polypeptide(L)'
;LAIAAHDRAALSRAPGVGKRLAERICHELKDKVGGLPGAVPGAAAESGRSEGGSRDGGVVEDAVSALVHLGYGRMEALGAVRASLARQGEGGTPELAALIRDSLKELAG
;
A
#
# COMPACT_ATOMS: atom_id res chain seq x y z
N LEU A 1 15.64 4.70 -7.84
CA LEU A 1 15.99 4.98 -6.42
C LEU A 1 16.23 6.46 -6.09
N ALA A 2 16.27 7.40 -7.05
CA ALA A 2 16.51 8.82 -6.75
C ALA A 2 15.45 9.48 -5.84
N ILE A 3 14.17 9.17 -6.02
CA ILE A 3 13.09 9.75 -5.22
C ILE A 3 13.15 9.26 -3.77
N ALA A 4 13.29 7.94 -3.57
CA ALA A 4 13.40 7.33 -2.24
C ALA A 4 14.66 7.79 -1.47
N ALA A 5 15.77 8.01 -2.18
CA ALA A 5 17.01 8.53 -1.62
C ALA A 5 17.05 10.07 -1.49
N HIS A 6 15.97 10.77 -1.82
CA HIS A 6 15.92 12.24 -1.90
C HIS A 6 17.03 12.86 -2.77
N ASP A 7 17.49 12.13 -3.79
CA ASP A 7 18.54 12.53 -4.72
C ASP A 7 17.97 13.49 -5.79
N ARG A 8 17.77 14.73 -5.35
CA ARG A 8 17.35 15.87 -6.18
C ARG A 8 18.36 16.16 -7.30
N ALA A 9 19.64 15.84 -7.09
CA ALA A 9 20.67 16.06 -8.08
C ALA A 9 20.51 15.09 -9.26
N ALA A 10 20.20 13.82 -8.99
CA ALA A 10 19.86 12.85 -10.02
C ALA A 10 18.60 13.25 -10.80
N LEU A 11 17.55 13.76 -10.12
CA LEU A 11 16.34 14.26 -10.80
C LEU A 11 16.62 15.48 -11.68
N SER A 12 17.49 16.38 -11.24
CA SER A 12 17.82 17.62 -11.97
C SER A 12 18.70 17.40 -13.22
N ARG A 13 19.20 16.17 -13.45
CA ARG A 13 19.94 15.82 -14.67
C ARG A 13 19.01 15.58 -15.86
N ALA A 14 17.72 15.37 -15.64
CA ALA A 14 16.75 15.22 -16.71
C ALA A 14 16.52 16.58 -17.41
N PRO A 15 16.49 16.63 -18.76
CA PRO A 15 16.26 17.86 -19.49
C PRO A 15 14.90 18.46 -19.13
N GLY A 16 14.87 19.74 -18.75
CA GLY A 16 13.67 20.43 -18.29
C GLY A 16 13.35 20.32 -16.79
N VAL A 17 14.14 19.57 -16.00
CA VAL A 17 13.96 19.46 -14.55
C VAL A 17 14.94 20.36 -13.81
N GLY A 18 14.48 21.57 -13.47
CA GLY A 18 15.24 22.49 -12.60
C GLY A 18 15.11 22.16 -11.12
N LYS A 19 15.94 22.79 -10.27
CA LYS A 19 16.00 22.59 -8.82
C LYS A 19 14.62 22.60 -8.13
N ARG A 20 13.78 23.59 -8.45
CA ARG A 20 12.42 23.72 -7.87
C ARG A 20 11.51 22.55 -8.27
N LEU A 21 11.61 22.08 -9.50
CA LEU A 21 10.81 20.96 -9.97
C LEU A 21 11.30 19.63 -9.35
N ALA A 22 12.62 19.44 -9.23
CA ALA A 22 13.18 18.28 -8.54
C ALA A 22 12.77 18.22 -7.05
N GLU A 23 12.77 19.37 -6.36
CA GLU A 23 12.32 19.47 -4.97
C GLU A 23 10.84 19.11 -4.81
N ARG A 24 9.99 19.65 -5.68
CA ARG A 24 8.56 19.36 -5.73
C ARG A 24 8.27 17.88 -6.02
N ILE A 25 8.93 17.31 -7.03
CA ILE A 25 8.79 15.89 -7.40
C ILE A 25 9.19 14.99 -6.24
N CYS A 26 10.31 15.28 -5.56
CA CYS A 26 10.72 14.52 -4.39
C CYS A 26 9.69 14.56 -3.26
N HIS A 27 9.06 15.71 -3.01
CA HIS A 27 8.05 15.83 -1.96
C HIS A 27 6.75 15.12 -2.34
N GLU A 28 6.22 15.34 -3.54
CA GLU A 28 4.94 14.78 -3.97
C GLU A 28 4.97 13.25 -4.13
N LEU A 29 6.13 12.69 -4.49
CA LEU A 29 6.28 11.26 -4.75
C LEU A 29 6.83 10.48 -3.56
N LYS A 30 7.35 11.14 -2.51
CA LYS A 30 7.91 10.48 -1.31
C LYS A 30 6.96 9.43 -0.74
N ASP A 31 5.69 9.80 -0.58
CA ASP A 31 4.70 8.93 0.06
C ASP A 31 4.16 7.86 -0.89
N LYS A 32 4.41 8.01 -2.20
CA LYS A 32 3.97 7.10 -3.26
C LYS A 32 5.04 6.07 -3.65
N VAL A 33 6.32 6.32 -3.35
CA VAL A 33 7.42 5.42 -3.75
C VAL A 33 7.58 4.17 -2.88
N GLY A 34 6.98 4.14 -1.68
CA GLY A 34 7.02 2.96 -0.81
C GLY A 34 6.44 1.69 -1.43
N GLY A 35 5.62 1.83 -2.48
CA GLY A 35 4.98 0.71 -3.15
C GLY A 35 5.62 0.22 -4.46
N LEU A 36 6.74 0.80 -4.91
CA LEU A 36 7.36 0.35 -6.17
C LEU A 36 8.25 -0.89 -5.94
N PRO A 37 8.09 -1.96 -6.74
CA PRO A 37 9.00 -3.09 -6.69
C PRO A 37 10.43 -2.64 -7.02
N GLY A 38 11.38 -2.92 -6.11
CA GLY A 38 12.81 -2.60 -6.25
C GLY A 38 13.33 -1.39 -5.45
N ALA A 39 12.51 -0.77 -4.60
CA ALA A 39 12.93 0.31 -3.71
C ALA A 39 13.27 -0.21 -2.29
N VAL A 40 14.53 -0.58 -1.99
CA VAL A 40 15.00 -0.80 -0.60
C VAL A 40 16.49 -0.42 -0.49
N PRO A 41 16.98 0.16 0.65
CA PRO A 41 16.89 -0.43 1.99
C PRO A 41 16.28 0.48 3.07
N GLY A 42 15.24 -0.02 3.74
CA GLY A 42 14.71 0.57 4.98
C GLY A 42 13.19 0.45 5.17
N ALA A 43 12.68 -0.79 5.23
CA ALA A 43 11.43 -1.17 5.90
C ALA A 43 10.17 -0.30 5.66
N ALA A 44 9.54 -0.48 4.50
CA ALA A 44 8.08 -0.61 4.35
C ALA A 44 7.78 -0.94 2.89
N ALA A 45 8.28 -2.09 2.43
CA ALA A 45 7.99 -2.62 1.12
C ALA A 45 7.10 -3.85 1.29
N GLU A 46 5.79 -3.63 1.34
CA GLU A 46 4.80 -4.66 1.07
C GLU A 46 3.76 -4.11 0.08
N SER A 47 4.22 -3.78 -1.12
CA SER A 47 3.40 -3.93 -2.32
C SER A 47 4.24 -4.52 -3.46
N GLY A 48 5.04 -5.53 -3.10
CA GLY A 48 5.50 -6.50 -4.06
C GLY A 48 4.37 -7.49 -4.31
N ARG A 49 3.83 -7.50 -5.53
CA ARG A 49 3.26 -8.72 -6.11
C ARG A 49 4.38 -9.77 -6.15
N SER A 50 4.62 -10.41 -5.02
CA SER A 50 5.42 -11.62 -4.93
C SER A 50 4.42 -12.76 -4.96
N GLU A 51 4.43 -13.54 -6.04
CA GLU A 51 3.75 -14.84 -6.14
C GLU A 51 4.33 -15.90 -5.17
N GLY A 52 4.71 -15.49 -3.96
CA GLY A 52 5.41 -16.34 -2.98
C GLY A 52 5.35 -15.86 -1.53
N GLY A 53 4.65 -14.77 -1.19
CA GLY A 53 4.27 -14.48 0.19
C GLY A 53 3.02 -15.28 0.56
N SER A 54 2.86 -15.73 1.81
CA SER A 54 1.64 -16.40 2.28
C SER A 54 0.40 -15.74 1.67
N ARG A 55 -0.35 -16.51 0.86
CA ARG A 55 -1.51 -16.00 0.08
C ARG A 55 -2.46 -15.17 0.94
N ASP A 56 -2.55 -15.51 2.23
CA ASP A 56 -3.32 -14.82 3.24
C ASP A 56 -2.89 -13.35 3.46
N GLY A 57 -1.60 -13.09 3.63
CA GLY A 57 -1.08 -11.73 3.88
C GLY A 57 -1.27 -10.78 2.70
N GLY A 58 -1.21 -11.31 1.46
CA GLY A 58 -1.49 -10.54 0.26
C GLY A 58 -2.97 -10.15 0.15
N VAL A 59 -3.88 -11.07 0.48
CA VAL A 59 -5.33 -10.83 0.44
C VAL A 59 -5.76 -9.76 1.44
N VAL A 60 -5.13 -9.71 2.62
CA VAL A 60 -5.40 -8.70 3.65
C VAL A 60 -5.01 -7.30 3.17
N GLU A 61 -3.79 -7.11 2.66
CA GLU A 61 -3.37 -5.80 2.16
C GLU A 61 -4.16 -5.36 0.93
N ASP A 62 -4.53 -6.29 0.04
CA ASP A 62 -5.41 -6.01 -1.09
C ASP A 62 -6.80 -5.53 -0.63
N ALA A 63 -7.38 -6.16 0.41
CA ALA A 63 -8.65 -5.74 0.98
C ALA A 63 -8.55 -4.35 1.63
N VAL A 64 -7.50 -4.10 2.42
CA VAL A 64 -7.26 -2.77 3.02
C VAL A 64 -7.10 -1.70 1.95
N SER A 65 -6.34 -1.98 0.89
CA SER A 65 -6.17 -1.07 -0.24
C SER A 65 -7.49 -0.77 -0.93
N ALA A 66 -8.33 -1.77 -1.17
CA ALA A 66 -9.65 -1.58 -1.76
C ALA A 66 -10.55 -0.66 -0.90
N LEU A 67 -10.57 -0.87 0.42
CA LEU A 67 -11.36 -0.05 1.34
C LEU A 67 -10.85 1.40 1.40
N VAL A 68 -9.52 1.62 1.37
CA VAL A 68 -8.95 2.96 1.29
C VAL A 68 -9.34 3.67 -0.01
N HIS A 69 -9.36 2.96 -1.14
CA HIS A 69 -9.83 3.52 -2.42
C HIS A 69 -11.33 3.88 -2.41
N LEU A 70 -12.12 3.23 -1.55
CA LEU A 70 -13.54 3.58 -1.32
C LEU A 70 -13.72 4.78 -0.38
N GLY A 71 -12.64 5.27 0.24
CA GLY A 71 -12.65 6.48 1.06
C GLY A 71 -12.50 6.25 2.57
N TYR A 72 -12.34 5.00 3.03
CA TYR A 72 -12.12 4.70 4.45
C TYR A 72 -10.69 4.99 4.90
N GLY A 73 -10.53 5.35 6.18
CA GLY A 73 -9.19 5.58 6.74
C GLY A 73 -8.37 4.28 6.80
N ARG A 74 -7.05 4.33 6.55
CA ARG A 74 -6.20 3.10 6.56
C ARG A 74 -6.30 2.31 7.87
N MET A 75 -6.30 3.00 9.01
CA MET A 75 -6.41 2.38 10.34
C MET A 75 -7.78 1.73 10.55
N GLU A 76 -8.83 2.38 10.06
CA GLU A 76 -10.22 1.93 10.13
C GLU A 76 -10.43 0.68 9.25
N ALA A 77 -9.98 0.74 8.00
CA ALA A 77 -9.99 -0.37 7.06
C ALA A 77 -9.23 -1.59 7.60
N LEU A 78 -8.04 -1.39 8.17
CA LEU A 78 -7.23 -2.47 8.74
C LEU A 78 -7.91 -3.11 9.97
N GLY A 79 -8.59 -2.31 10.79
CA GLY A 79 -9.42 -2.80 11.89
C GLY A 79 -10.56 -3.70 11.40
N ALA A 80 -11.33 -3.24 10.41
CA ALA A 80 -12.47 -3.98 9.86
C ALA A 80 -12.05 -5.28 9.15
N VAL A 81 -10.92 -5.28 8.45
CA VAL A 81 -10.37 -6.48 7.81
C VAL A 81 -9.95 -7.51 8.87
N ARG A 82 -9.25 -7.07 9.93
CA ARG A 82 -8.88 -7.97 11.05
C ARG A 82 -10.08 -8.54 11.78
N ALA A 83 -11.10 -7.73 12.05
CA ALA A 83 -12.34 -8.17 12.67
C ALA A 83 -13.06 -9.22 11.81
N SER A 84 -13.08 -9.01 10.48
CA SER A 84 -13.66 -9.97 9.53
C SER A 84 -12.90 -11.30 9.50
N LEU A 85 -11.57 -11.27 9.47
CA LEU A 85 -10.74 -12.48 9.50
C LEU A 85 -10.94 -13.28 10.78
N ALA A 86 -10.97 -12.61 11.93
CA ALA A 86 -11.18 -13.26 13.22
C ALA A 86 -12.52 -14.02 13.29
N ARG A 87 -13.54 -13.57 12.57
CA ARG A 87 -14.85 -14.25 12.47
C ARG A 87 -14.86 -15.43 11.51
N GLN A 88 -14.02 -15.42 10.48
CA GLN A 88 -13.98 -16.49 9.47
C GLN A 88 -13.24 -17.75 9.96
N GLY A 89 -12.47 -17.64 11.05
CA GLY A 89 -11.79 -18.74 11.71
C GLY A 89 -10.50 -19.19 10.99
N GLU A 90 -9.56 -19.75 11.77
CA GLU A 90 -8.28 -20.24 11.26
C GLU A 90 -8.48 -21.57 10.50
N GLY A 91 -8.70 -21.50 9.19
CA GLY A 91 -8.78 -22.72 8.37
C GLY A 91 -9.17 -22.52 6.91
N GLY A 92 -9.84 -21.42 6.58
CA GLY A 92 -10.15 -21.03 5.20
C GLY A 92 -9.09 -20.10 4.62
N THR A 93 -8.77 -20.25 3.34
CA THR A 93 -8.09 -19.16 2.61
C THR A 93 -9.13 -18.07 2.37
N PRO A 94 -8.96 -16.84 2.91
CA PRO A 94 -9.92 -15.78 2.72
C PRO A 94 -10.01 -15.42 1.24
N GLU A 95 -11.23 -15.35 0.73
CA GLU A 95 -11.49 -14.83 -0.61
C GLU A 95 -11.54 -13.30 -0.53
N LEU A 96 -10.72 -12.62 -1.32
CA LEU A 96 -10.61 -11.15 -1.34
C LEU A 96 -11.98 -10.46 -1.41
N ALA A 97 -12.85 -10.90 -2.32
CA ALA A 97 -14.17 -10.28 -2.51
C ALA A 97 -15.08 -10.51 -1.30
N ALA A 98 -15.00 -11.67 -0.64
CA ALA A 98 -15.75 -11.94 0.58
C ALA A 98 -15.25 -11.08 1.74
N LEU A 99 -13.92 -10.97 1.90
CA LEU A 99 -13.28 -10.16 2.92
C LEU A 99 -13.66 -8.68 2.79
N ILE A 100 -13.62 -8.12 1.57
CA ILE A 100 -14.05 -6.73 1.32
C ILE A 100 -15.52 -6.53 1.70
N ARG A 101 -16.43 -7.43 1.28
CA ARG A 101 -17.85 -7.32 1.61
C ARG A 101 -18.12 -7.37 3.12
N ASP A 102 -17.45 -8.26 3.82
CA ASP A 102 -17.65 -8.43 5.26
C ASP A 102 -17.02 -7.28 6.08
N SER A 103 -15.89 -6.74 5.64
CA SER A 103 -15.32 -5.52 6.20
C SER A 103 -16.19 -4.29 5.96
N LEU A 104 -16.83 -4.15 4.80
CA LEU A 104 -17.78 -3.06 4.55
C LEU A 104 -19.01 -3.15 5.47
N LYS A 105 -19.50 -4.37 5.75
CA LYS A 105 -20.58 -4.57 6.75
C LYS A 105 -20.15 -4.14 8.15
N GLU A 106 -18.90 -4.40 8.51
CA GLU A 106 -18.33 -3.96 9.81
C GLU A 106 -18.29 -2.43 9.93
N LEU A 107 -17.91 -1.75 8.85
CA LEU A 107 -17.76 -0.29 8.82
C LEU A 107 -19.10 0.45 8.73
N ALA A 108 -20.14 -0.22 8.26
CA ALA A 108 -21.49 0.34 8.12
C ALA A 108 -22.40 0.09 9.33
N GLY A 109 -21.97 -0.76 10.28
CA GLY A 109 -22.68 -1.09 11.52
C GLY A 109 -22.29 -0.17 12.67
#